data_AF-A0A958IY47-F1
#
_entry.id   AF-A0A958IY47-F1
#
_cell.length_a   1.000
_cell.length_b   1.000
_cell.length_c   1.000
_cell.angle_alpha   90.00
_cell.angle_beta   90.00
_cell.angle_gamma   90.00
#
_symmetry.space_group_name_H-M   'P 1'
#
loop_
_entity.id
_entity.type
_entity.pdbx_description
1 polymer ?
#
loop_
_entity_poly.entity_id
_entity_poly.type
_entity_poly.pdbx_seq_one_letter_code
_entity_poly.pdbx_strand_id
1 'polypeptide(L)'
;STRPGIVDEYERRASPLIHVGDRAPDGRLVNIRCISFNQSHDTNPMVHSSGKLIYSRWEHLGNPNKFALFVMNPDGTKTFIMYGNHSPRESGSRVFLEPR
;
A
#
# COMPACT_ATOMS: atom_id res chain seq x y z
N SER A 1 -1.49 6.00 -12.74
CA SER A 1 -0.05 6.02 -13.01
C SER A 1 0.18 5.95 -14.51
N THR A 2 0.80 6.96 -15.12
CA THR A 2 1.08 6.98 -16.59
C THR A 2 2.58 6.95 -16.89
N ARG A 3 3.41 6.50 -15.94
CA ARG A 3 4.83 6.23 -16.21
C ARG A 3 4.95 4.86 -16.89
N PRO A 4 5.48 4.78 -18.12
CA PRO A 4 5.83 3.50 -18.73
C PRO A 4 6.90 2.83 -17.86
N GLY A 5 6.67 1.60 -17.40
CA GLY A 5 7.69 0.78 -16.74
C GLY A 5 7.53 0.55 -15.23
N ILE A 6 6.46 1.02 -14.57
CA ILE A 6 6.11 0.49 -13.24
C ILE A 6 5.26 -0.76 -13.45
N VAL A 7 5.89 -1.91 -13.23
CA VAL A 7 5.28 -3.22 -13.46
C VAL A 7 5.54 -4.08 -12.23
N ASP A 8 4.54 -4.82 -11.77
CA ASP A 8 4.68 -5.79 -10.67
C ASP A 8 5.75 -6.87 -11.01
N GLU A 9 6.53 -7.24 -9.99
CA GLU A 9 7.69 -8.13 -10.06
C GLU A 9 7.34 -9.56 -10.54
N TYR A 10 6.09 -10.01 -10.38
CA TYR A 10 5.66 -11.36 -10.75
C TYR A 10 4.97 -11.47 -12.10
N GLU A 11 3.89 -10.72 -12.32
CA GLU A 11 2.99 -10.98 -13.46
C GLU A 11 3.20 -10.01 -14.62
N ARG A 12 4.17 -9.10 -14.50
CA ARG A 12 4.32 -7.95 -15.39
C ARG A 12 2.99 -7.17 -15.57
N ARG A 13 2.17 -7.11 -14.53
CA ARG A 13 0.88 -6.39 -14.52
C ARG A 13 1.00 -5.02 -13.86
N ALA A 14 0.01 -4.17 -14.12
CA ALA A 14 -0.10 -2.89 -13.43
C ALA A 14 -0.33 -3.14 -11.93
N SER A 15 0.64 -2.74 -11.10
CA SER A 15 0.47 -2.81 -9.66
C SER A 15 -0.52 -1.72 -9.19
N PRO A 16 -1.51 -2.05 -8.34
CA PRO A 16 -2.31 -1.03 -7.69
C PRO A 16 -1.41 -0.21 -6.75
N LEU A 17 -1.29 1.07 -7.07
CA LEU A 17 -0.55 2.06 -6.28
C LEU A 17 -1.49 3.14 -5.76
N ILE A 18 -1.07 3.79 -4.69
CA ILE A 18 -1.85 4.83 -4.05
C ILE A 18 -1.62 6.16 -4.77
N HIS A 19 -2.73 6.81 -5.10
CA HIS A 19 -2.76 8.14 -5.70
C HIS A 19 -3.57 9.08 -4.81
N VAL A 20 -3.22 10.37 -4.84
CA VAL A 20 -3.98 11.45 -4.23
C VAL A 20 -4.33 12.47 -5.30
N GLY A 21 -5.49 13.12 -5.17
CA GLY A 21 -5.95 14.17 -6.07
C GLY A 21 -6.93 15.09 -5.36
N ASP A 22 -7.15 16.25 -5.94
CA ASP A 22 -8.07 17.25 -5.42
C ASP A 22 -9.48 17.01 -5.98
N ARG A 23 -10.50 17.39 -5.21
CA ARG A 23 -11.89 17.37 -5.67
C ARG A 23 -12.23 18.73 -6.28
N ALA A 24 -12.50 18.76 -7.59
CA ALA A 24 -12.98 19.95 -8.27
C ALA A 24 -14.42 20.30 -7.84
N PRO A 25 -14.89 21.54 -8.05
CA PRO A 25 -16.26 21.96 -7.71
C PRO A 25 -17.35 21.14 -8.43
N ASP A 26 -17.06 20.64 -9.62
CA ASP A 26 -17.95 19.75 -10.40
C ASP A 26 -17.92 18.29 -9.92
N GLY A 27 -17.19 18.01 -8.85
CA GLY A 27 -17.07 16.67 -8.29
C GLY A 27 -16.12 15.75 -9.06
N ARG A 28 -15.33 16.24 -10.03
CA ARG A 28 -14.27 15.44 -10.65
C ARG A 28 -13.01 15.40 -9.78
N LEU A 29 -12.20 14.36 -9.95
CA LEU A 29 -10.88 14.28 -9.35
C LEU A 29 -9.86 14.91 -10.30
N VAL A 30 -9.11 15.91 -9.81
CA VAL A 30 -8.09 16.66 -10.57
C VAL A 30 -6.74 16.60 -9.85
N ASN A 31 -5.66 17.06 -10.49
CA ASN A 31 -4.31 17.10 -9.91
C ASN A 31 -3.82 15.75 -9.32
N ILE A 32 -4.17 14.64 -9.99
CA ILE A 32 -3.89 13.30 -9.49
C ILE A 32 -2.39 13.00 -9.57
N ARG A 33 -1.79 12.63 -8.44
CA ARG A 33 -0.38 12.21 -8.33
C ARG A 33 -0.24 10.88 -7.60
N CYS A 34 0.70 10.05 -8.05
CA CYS A 34 1.07 8.79 -7.40
C CYS A 34 1.96 9.08 -6.19
N ILE A 35 1.65 8.48 -5.04
CA ILE A 35 2.39 8.70 -3.78
C ILE A 35 3.02 7.45 -3.21
N SER A 36 2.66 6.27 -3.72
CA SER A 36 3.37 5.03 -3.42
C SER A 36 4.06 4.48 -4.66
N PHE A 37 5.22 3.85 -4.46
CA PHE A 37 6.10 3.36 -5.53
C PHE A 37 6.58 1.93 -5.22
N ASN A 38 5.72 1.14 -4.59
CA ASN A 38 6.00 -0.27 -4.33
C ASN A 38 6.15 -1.04 -5.67
N GLN A 39 7.04 -2.02 -5.70
CA GLN A 39 7.19 -2.95 -6.83
C GLN A 39 6.18 -4.10 -6.78
N SER A 40 5.38 -4.18 -5.72
CA SER A 40 4.18 -5.01 -5.61
C SER A 40 2.97 -4.15 -5.20
N HIS A 41 1.95 -4.73 -4.56
CA HIS A 41 0.61 -4.19 -4.40
C HIS A 41 0.47 -3.31 -3.15
N ASP A 42 -0.05 -2.09 -3.33
CA ASP A 42 -0.52 -1.22 -2.25
C ASP A 42 -2.04 -1.04 -2.34
N THR A 43 -2.78 -1.58 -1.38
CA THR A 43 -4.24 -1.69 -1.44
C THR A 43 -4.94 -1.21 -0.17
N ASN A 44 -6.24 -0.96 -0.28
CA ASN A 44 -7.14 -0.59 0.83
C ASN A 44 -6.64 0.62 1.66
N PRO A 45 -6.36 1.78 1.04
CA PRO A 45 -5.95 2.96 1.77
C PRO A 45 -7.10 3.52 2.61
N MET A 46 -6.80 3.92 3.85
CA MET A 46 -7.72 4.59 4.77
C MET A 46 -7.01 5.74 5.50
N VAL A 47 -7.71 6.85 5.70
CA VAL A 47 -7.18 7.99 6.46
C VAL A 47 -7.42 7.75 7.94
N HIS A 48 -6.35 7.68 8.71
CA HIS A 48 -6.40 7.57 10.17
C HIS A 48 -6.73 8.93 10.80
N SER A 49 -7.27 8.93 12.02
CA SER A 49 -7.63 10.16 12.76
C SER A 49 -6.45 11.11 12.98
N SER A 50 -5.21 10.61 12.95
CA SER A 50 -3.99 11.43 13.01
C SER A 50 -3.63 12.15 11.70
N GLY A 51 -4.44 11.99 10.65
CA GLY A 51 -4.17 12.55 9.32
C GLY A 51 -3.14 11.74 8.50
N LYS A 52 -2.69 10.60 9.01
CA LYS A 52 -1.82 9.67 8.27
C LYS A 52 -2.65 8.70 7.42
N LEU A 53 -2.05 8.22 6.34
CA LEU A 53 -2.64 7.18 5.51
C LEU A 53 -2.17 5.81 5.99
N ILE A 54 -3.10 4.91 6.29
CA ILE A 54 -2.84 3.50 6.59
C ILE A 54 -3.27 2.68 5.37
N TYR A 55 -2.50 1.67 4.99
CA TYR A 55 -2.79 0.83 3.84
C TYR A 55 -2.18 -0.56 3.99
N SER A 56 -2.69 -1.52 3.23
CA SER A 56 -2.12 -2.87 3.13
C SER A 56 -1.06 -2.90 2.04
N ARG A 57 0.10 -3.46 2.33
CA ARG A 57 1.17 -3.66 1.36
C ARG A 57 1.54 -5.13 1.27
N TRP A 58 1.61 -5.63 0.05
CA TRP A 58 2.33 -6.87 -0.24
C TRP A 58 3.82 -6.54 -0.38
N GLU A 59 4.63 -7.09 0.53
CA GLU A 59 6.09 -7.04 0.46
C GLU A 59 6.65 -8.41 0.05
N HIS A 60 7.58 -8.42 -0.91
CA HIS A 60 8.36 -9.61 -1.28
C HIS A 60 9.74 -9.62 -0.60
N LEU A 61 9.84 -9.09 0.61
CA LEU A 61 11.09 -9.07 1.37
C LEU A 61 11.29 -10.37 2.15
N GLY A 62 11.55 -11.46 1.42
CA GLY A 62 11.93 -12.77 1.97
C GLY A 62 10.81 -13.83 1.96
N ASN A 63 11.17 -15.04 2.39
CA ASN A 63 10.27 -16.19 2.44
C ASN A 63 9.66 -16.34 3.85
N PRO A 64 8.33 -16.38 4.04
CA PRO A 64 7.26 -16.23 3.04
C PRO A 64 6.86 -14.77 2.79
N ASN A 65 6.11 -14.54 1.69
CA ASN A 65 5.40 -13.31 1.40
C ASN A 65 4.53 -12.85 2.59
N LYS A 66 4.48 -11.55 2.85
CA LYS A 66 3.70 -10.98 3.97
C LYS A 66 2.80 -9.84 3.50
N PHE A 67 1.59 -9.82 4.06
CA PHE A 67 0.70 -8.67 4.05
C PHE A 67 0.87 -7.90 5.36
N ALA A 68 1.54 -6.76 5.28
CA ALA A 68 1.74 -5.88 6.43
C ALA A 68 0.94 -4.59 6.29
N LEU A 69 0.62 -3.98 7.43
CA LEU A 69 0.01 -2.66 7.46
C LEU A 69 1.12 -1.62 7.46
N PHE A 70 1.05 -0.72 6.49
CA PHE A 70 1.95 0.42 6.37
C PHE A 70 1.22 1.70 6.71
N VAL A 71 2.00 2.68 7.17
CA VAL A 71 1.53 4.04 7.40
C VAL A 71 2.44 5.01 6.64
N MET A 72 1.86 6.02 6.01
CA MET A 72 2.60 7.11 5.37
C MET A 72 1.89 8.45 5.59
N ASN A 73 2.58 9.55 5.29
CA ASN A 73 1.93 10.86 5.17
C ASN A 73 1.13 10.93 3.85
N PRO A 74 0.06 11.75 3.76
CA PRO A 74 -0.70 11.96 2.51
C PRO A 74 0.10 12.52 1.33
N ASP A 75 1.32 13.02 1.59
CA ASP A 75 2.25 13.44 0.55
C ASP A 75 3.13 12.32 -0.02
N GLY A 76 3.08 11.12 0.57
CA GLY A 76 3.90 9.95 0.22
C GLY A 76 5.18 9.80 1.06
N THR A 77 5.47 10.75 1.95
CA THR A 77 6.67 10.73 2.79
C THR A 77 6.46 9.93 4.07
N LYS A 78 7.57 9.64 4.78
CA LYS A 78 7.58 8.94 6.08
C LYS A 78 6.81 7.60 6.07
N THR A 79 6.97 6.85 4.99
CA THR A 79 6.46 5.48 4.91
C THR A 79 7.15 4.62 5.96
N PHE A 80 6.36 3.95 6.79
CA PHE A 80 6.85 3.08 7.85
C PHE A 80 5.90 1.88 8.04
N ILE A 81 6.44 0.76 8.51
CA ILE A 81 5.63 -0.41 8.83
C ILE A 81 4.91 -0.20 10.16
N MET A 82 3.58 -0.21 10.14
CA MET A 82 2.76 -0.05 11.33
C MET A 82 2.63 -1.37 12.09
N TYR A 83 2.39 -2.47 11.38
CA TYR A 83 2.20 -3.79 11.99
C TYR A 83 2.49 -4.94 11.00
N GLY A 84 2.94 -6.10 11.49
CA GLY A 84 3.14 -7.32 10.68
C GLY A 84 4.60 -7.66 10.30
N ASN A 85 5.58 -6.81 10.63
CA ASN A 85 6.99 -7.07 10.27
C ASN A 85 7.60 -8.26 11.04
N HIS A 86 7.23 -8.42 12.31
CA HIS A 86 7.86 -9.34 13.26
C HIS A 86 6.90 -10.37 13.86
N SER A 87 5.69 -10.54 13.33
CA SER A 87 4.77 -11.57 13.86
C SER A 87 5.35 -12.97 13.60
N PRO A 88 5.62 -13.78 14.65
CA PRO A 88 6.05 -15.16 14.48
C PRO A 88 4.94 -15.98 13.82
N ARG A 89 5.32 -16.94 12.97
CA ARG A 89 4.39 -17.89 12.33
C ARG A 89 3.68 -18.81 13.33
N GLU A 90 4.25 -18.96 14.53
CA GLU A 90 3.88 -19.96 15.54
C GLU A 90 3.07 -19.35 16.71
N SER A 91 2.04 -18.54 16.43
CA SER A 91 1.03 -18.21 17.44
C SER A 91 -0.32 -18.67 16.92
N GLY A 92 -0.69 -19.90 17.30
CA GLY A 92 -1.86 -20.66 16.84
C GLY A 92 -3.23 -20.06 17.16
N SER A 93 -3.45 -18.78 16.87
CA SER A 93 -4.75 -18.13 16.93
C SER A 93 -4.82 -16.82 16.12
N ARG A 94 -3.70 -16.23 15.67
CA ARG A 94 -3.72 -14.90 15.03
C ARG A 94 -2.70 -14.75 13.91
N VAL A 95 -2.89 -15.50 12.82
CA VAL A 95 -2.26 -15.21 11.53
C VAL A 95 -3.22 -14.30 10.75
N PHE A 96 -2.78 -13.09 10.41
CA PHE A 96 -3.59 -12.13 9.69
C PHE A 96 -3.60 -12.49 8.21
N LEU A 97 -4.72 -13.06 7.77
CA LEU A 97 -5.15 -13.29 6.38
C LEU A 97 -4.13 -14.02 5.49
N GLU A 98 -4.32 -15.34 5.40
CA GLU A 98 -3.85 -16.10 4.24
C GLU A 98 -4.77 -15.76 3.05
N PRO A 99 -4.23 -15.32 1.90
CA PRO A 99 -5.03 -15.27 0.68
C PRO A 99 -5.43 -16.72 0.32
N ARG A 100 -6.73 -16.94 0.14
CA ARG A 100 -7.26 -18.20 -0.41
C ARG A 100 -7.04 -18.26 -1.91
#